data_AF-F0R996-F1
#
_entry.id   AF-F0R996-F1
#
_cell.length_a   1.000
_cell.length_b   1.000
_cell.length_c   1.000
_cell.angle_alpha   90.00
_cell.angle_beta   90.00
_cell.angle_gamma   90.00
#
_symmetry.space_group_name_H-M   'P 1'
#
loop_
_entity.id
_entity.type
_entity.pdbx_description
1 polymer ?
#
loop_
_entity_poly.entity_id
_entity_poly.type
_entity_poly.pdbx_seq_one_letter_code
_entity_poly.pdbx_strand_id
1 'polypeptide(L)' 'MEDKKFTLRISEAESEKLERLKKVVGVNTYTGVIKCLISQYEDLNVRYLNEREANVRLKKENQSLQLKINTFLDAFNNLK' A
#
# COMPACT_ATOMS: atom_id res chain seq x y z
N MET A 1 -4.18 34.67 0.41
CA MET A 1 -3.93 33.70 1.50
C MET A 1 -2.48 33.82 1.88
N GLU A 2 -2.17 34.02 3.16
CA GLU A 2 -0.78 33.98 3.63
C GLU A 2 -0.25 32.55 3.58
N ASP A 3 0.90 32.38 2.94
CA ASP A 3 1.63 31.11 2.98
C ASP A 3 2.19 30.91 4.40
N LYS A 4 1.57 30.01 5.17
CA LYS A 4 2.12 29.54 6.45
C LYS A 4 3.41 28.78 6.18
N LYS A 5 4.53 29.35 6.62
CA LYS A 5 5.86 28.73 6.54
C LYS A 5 6.19 28.05 7.86
N PHE A 6 6.76 26.86 7.77
CA PHE A 6 7.31 26.13 8.92
C PHE A 6 8.55 25.36 8.49
N THR A 7 9.37 25.00 9.48
CA THR A 7 10.57 24.17 9.27
C THR A 7 10.29 22.79 9.86
N LEU A 8 10.43 21.75 9.03
CA LEU A 8 10.36 20.37 9.46
C LEU A 8 11.79 19.85 9.67
N ARG A 9 12.11 19.39 10.88
CA ARG A 9 13.36 18.67 11.14
C ARG A 9 13.11 17.19 10.91
N ILE A 10 13.93 16.58 10.07
CA ILE A 10 13.87 15.17 9.73
C ILE A 10 15.27 14.57 9.82
N SER A 11 15.33 13.27 10.06
CA SER A 11 16.54 12.46 9.98
C SER A 11 17.02 12.31 8.54
N GLU A 12 18.27 11.87 8.38
CA GLU A 12 18.86 11.57 7.07
C GLU A 12 18.07 10.49 6.33
N ALA A 13 17.65 9.43 7.03
CA ALA A 13 16.83 8.35 6.45
C ALA A 13 15.46 8.85 5.95
N GLU A 14 14.85 9.82 6.64
CA GLU A 14 13.60 10.44 6.19
C GLU A 14 13.82 11.36 4.98
N SER A 15 14.95 12.06 4.93
CA SER A 15 15.37 12.87 3.78
C SER A 15 15.57 12.01 2.53
N GLU A 16 16.23 10.85 2.65
CA GLU A 16 16.39 9.90 1.55
C GLU A 16 15.03 9.39 1.02
N LYS A 17 14.08 9.12 1.93
CA LYS A 17 12.73 8.71 1.55
C LYS A 17 12.02 9.83 0.79
N LEU A 18 12.14 11.09 1.24
CA LEU A 18 11.58 12.23 0.52
C LEU A 18 12.17 12.36 -0.89
N GLU A 19 13.47 12.06 -1.08
CA GLU A 19 14.05 12.08 -2.43
C GLU A 19 13.55 10.99 -3.34
N ARG A 20 13.25 9.80 -2.81
CA ARG A 20 12.58 8.77 -3.61
C ARG A 20 11.16 9.20 -3.96
N LEU A 21 10.45 9.82 -3.02
CA LEU A 21 9.08 10.29 -3.22
C LEU A 21 8.97 11.39 -4.28
N LYS A 22 9.98 12.24 -4.44
CA LYS A 22 10.05 13.20 -5.57
C LYS A 22 9.86 12.52 -6.92
N LYS A 23 10.53 11.38 -7.12
CA LYS A 23 10.45 10.60 -8.37
C LYS A 23 9.09 9.95 -8.56
N VAL A 24 8.50 9.43 -7.47
CA VAL A 24 7.18 8.78 -7.51
C VAL A 24 6.07 9.77 -7.84
N VAL A 25 6.11 10.95 -7.22
CA VAL A 25 5.08 11.99 -7.37
C VAL A 25 5.32 12.84 -8.63
N GLY A 26 6.53 12.81 -9.21
CA GLY A 26 6.90 13.63 -10.37
C GLY A 26 7.14 15.10 -10.02
N VAL A 27 7.58 15.38 -8.79
CA VAL A 27 7.76 16.75 -8.27
C VAL A 27 9.19 16.94 -7.79
N ASN A 28 9.82 18.05 -8.17
CA ASN A 28 11.25 18.29 -7.93
C ASN A 28 11.57 18.96 -6.59
N THR A 29 10.57 19.33 -5.79
CA THR A 29 10.76 20.03 -4.51
C THR A 29 10.20 19.24 -3.33
N TYR A 30 10.87 19.30 -2.18
CA TYR A 30 10.36 18.67 -0.96
C TYR A 30 9.03 19.27 -0.53
N THR A 31 8.88 20.59 -0.63
CA THR A 31 7.62 21.28 -0.34
C THR A 31 6.49 20.75 -1.21
N GLY A 32 6.72 20.57 -2.51
CA GLY A 32 5.70 20.05 -3.42
C GLY A 32 5.32 18.60 -3.12
N VAL A 33 6.30 17.74 -2.78
CA VAL A 33 6.04 16.37 -2.33
C VAL A 33 5.21 16.36 -1.05
N ILE A 34 5.60 17.16 -0.05
CA ILE A 34 4.88 17.23 1.23
C ILE A 34 3.46 17.75 1.03
N LYS A 35 3.26 18.80 0.21
CA LYS A 35 1.93 19.31 -0.14
C LYS A 35 1.08 18.25 -0.81
N CYS A 36 1.64 17.52 -1.77
CA CYS A 36 0.95 16.44 -2.46
C CYS A 36 0.51 15.36 -1.47
N LEU A 37 1.44 14.88 -0.64
CA LEU A 37 1.16 13.88 0.40
C LEU A 37 0.05 14.34 1.34
N ILE A 38 0.13 15.56 1.88
CA ILE A 38 -0.90 16.09 2.77
C ILE A 38 -2.25 16.18 2.06
N SER A 39 -2.27 16.69 0.82
CA SER A 39 -3.52 16.88 0.05
C SER A 39 -4.19 15.57 -0.34
N GLN A 40 -3.43 14.50 -0.52
CA GLN A 40 -3.91 13.21 -1.01
C GLN A 40 -3.88 12.12 0.07
N TYR A 41 -3.45 12.43 1.29
CA TYR A 41 -3.22 11.43 2.34
C TYR A 41 -4.49 10.63 2.64
N GLU A 42 -5.61 11.32 2.79
CA GLU A 42 -6.88 10.69 3.12
C GLU A 42 -7.29 9.69 2.04
N ASP A 43 -7.32 10.13 0.77
CA ASP A 43 -7.66 9.28 -0.37
C ASP A 43 -6.70 8.09 -0.52
N LEU A 44 -5.39 8.33 -0.38
CA LEU A 44 -4.37 7.28 -0.46
C LEU A 44 -4.53 6.26 0.67
N ASN A 45 -4.82 6.72 1.88
CA ASN A 45 -5.00 5.86 3.04
C ASN A 45 -6.28 5.01 2.91
N VAL A 46 -7.39 5.59 2.47
CA VAL A 46 -8.63 4.85 2.20
C VAL A 46 -8.41 3.79 1.13
N ARG A 47 -7.75 4.13 0.02
CA ARG A 47 -7.42 3.15 -1.03
C ARG A 47 -6.53 2.03 -0.51
N TYR A 48 -5.51 2.35 0.28
CA TYR A 48 -4.64 1.35 0.89
C TYR A 48 -5.42 0.38 1.79
N LEU A 49 -6.31 0.90 2.64
CA LEU A 49 -7.13 0.07 3.52
C LEU A 49 -8.05 -0.86 2.73
N ASN A 50 -8.74 -0.35 1.71
CA ASN A 50 -9.62 -1.15 0.86
C ASN A 50 -8.87 -2.27 0.14
N GLU A 51 -7.72 -1.97 -0.45
CA GLU A 51 -6.88 -2.97 -1.14
C GLU A 51 -6.33 -4.02 -0.17
N ARG A 52 -5.95 -3.59 1.03
CA ARG A 52 -5.49 -4.50 2.09
C ARG A 52 -6.59 -5.47 2.51
N GLU A 53 -7.81 -4.99 2.71
CA GLU A 53 -8.97 -5.84 3.05
C GLU A 53 -9.32 -6.81 1.92
N ALA A 54 -9.31 -6.34 0.67
CA ALA A 54 -9.52 -7.18 -0.51
C ALA A 54 -8.48 -8.30 -0.59
N ASN A 55 -7.20 -7.98 -0.34
CA ASN A 55 -6.11 -8.96 -0.33
C ASN A 55 -6.32 -10.02 0.76
N VAL A 56 -6.70 -9.61 1.98
CA VAL A 56 -7.01 -10.55 3.07
C VAL A 56 -8.15 -11.49 2.69
N ARG A 57 -9.21 -10.97 2.07
CA ARG A 57 -10.34 -11.77 1.59
C ARG A 57 -9.91 -12.79 0.53
N LEU A 58 -9.20 -12.33 -0.50
CA LEU A 58 -8.71 -13.19 -1.59
C LEU A 58 -7.76 -14.28 -1.08
N LYS A 59 -6.91 -13.97 -0.11
CA LYS A 59 -6.01 -14.95 0.49
C LYS A 59 -6.78 -16.07 1.20
N LYS A 60 -7.83 -15.74 1.95
CA LYS A 60 -8.70 -16.74 2.61
C LYS A 60 -9.44 -17.60 1.59
N GLU A 61 -9.96 -16.98 0.54
CA GLU A 61 -10.64 -17.70 -0.55
C GLU A 61 -9.71 -18.68 -1.25
N ASN A 62 -8.50 -18.24 -1.60
CA ASN A 62 -7.50 -19.09 -2.21
C ASN A 62 -7.13 -20.29 -1.31
N GLN A 63 -6.94 -20.06 -0.01
CA GLN A 63 -6.71 -21.14 0.95
C GLN A 63 -7.87 -22.14 1.00
N SER A 64 -9.12 -21.66 0.98
CA SER A 64 -10.31 -22.53 0.94
C SER A 64 -10.36 -23.36 -0.34
N LEU A 65 -10.07 -22.76 -1.49
CA LEU A 65 -10.03 -23.47 -2.78
C LEU A 65 -8.92 -24.52 -2.81
N GLN A 66 -7.73 -24.20 -2.29
CA GLN A 66 -6.63 -25.16 -2.17
C GLN A 66 -7.01 -26.36 -1.31
N LEU A 67 -7.68 -26.13 -0.17
CA LEU A 67 -8.18 -27.22 0.67
C LEU A 67 -9.17 -28.11 -0.09
N LYS A 68 -10.14 -27.53 -0.81
CA LYS A 68 -11.11 -28.30 -1.61
C LYS A 68 -10.43 -29.12 -2.70
N ILE A 69 -9.44 -28.56 -3.39
CA ILE A 69 -8.66 -29.27 -4.41
C ILE A 69 -7.94 -30.46 -3.78
N ASN A 70 -7.26 -30.25 -2.65
CA ASN A 70 -6.55 -31.33 -1.97
C ASN A 70 -7.51 -32.44 -1.53
N THR A 71 -8.64 -32.09 -0.91
CA THR A 71 -9.67 -33.07 -0.53
C THR A 71 -10.20 -33.86 -1.74
N PHE A 72 -10.40 -33.19 -2.87
CA PHE A 72 -10.81 -33.86 -4.11
C PHE A 72 -9.75 -34.82 -4.63
N LEU A 73 -8.48 -34.40 -4.67
CA LEU A 73 -7.36 -35.24 -5.11
C LEU A 73 -7.17 -36.45 -4.20
N ASP A 74 -7.30 -36.27 -2.88
CA ASP A 74 -7.22 -37.36 -1.91
C ASP A 74 -8.35 -38.37 -2.14
N ALA A 75 -9.59 -37.90 -2.31
CA ALA A 75 -10.73 -38.75 -2.61
C ALA A 75 -10.56 -39.51 -3.95
N PHE A 76 -10.05 -38.84 -4.98
CA PHE A 76 -9.77 -39.45 -6.27
C PHE A 76 -8.68 -40.53 -6.19
N ASN A 77 -7.60 -40.26 -5.45
CA ASN A 77 -6.53 -41.23 -5.23
C ASN A 77 -7.00 -42.46 -4.45
N ASN A 78 -7.92 -42.29 -3.49
CA ASN A 78 -8.51 -43.38 -2.73
C ASN A 78 -9.50 -44.25 -3.53
N LEU A 79 -9.92 -43.81 -4.72
CA LEU A 79 -10.78 -44.56 -5.64
C LEU A 79 -9.97 -45.42 -6.64
N LYS A 80 -8.64 -45.31 -6.62
CA LYS A 80 -7.72 -45.98 -7.53
C LYS A 80 -7.06 -47.19 -6.85
#